data_AF-A0A0Q6BNA3-F1
#
_entry.id   AF-A0A0Q6BNA3-F1
#
_cell.length_a   1.000
_cell.length_b   1.000
_cell.length_c   1.000
_cell.angle_alpha   90.00
_cell.angle_beta   90.00
_cell.angle_gamma   90.00
#
_symmetry.space_group_name_H-M   'P 1'
#
loop_
_entity.id
_entity.type
_entity.pdbx_description
1 polymer ?
#
loop_
_entity_poly.entity_id
_entity_poly.type
_entity_poly.pdbx_seq_one_letter_code
_entity_poly.pdbx_strand_id
1 'polypeptide(L)'
;MTSTFEYETWLIETGDIIIRKEAQNGAASLTSYEKLIYCVWVADYGMRNAGDLRTASELYPPFQSEACTLARDLSLQYTLDTFSMSENELCSQYFDRFEGVCNELKNA
;
A
#
# COMPACT_ATOMS: atom_id res chain seq x y z
N MET A 1 -7.54 17.09 11.74
CA MET A 1 -6.81 16.84 10.49
C MET A 1 -5.63 15.98 10.89
N THR A 2 -5.64 14.73 10.46
CA THR A 2 -4.46 13.87 10.59
C THR A 2 -3.42 14.40 9.60
N SER A 3 -2.20 14.65 10.05
CA SER A 3 -1.13 15.16 9.19
C SER A 3 -0.54 14.03 8.34
N THR A 4 0.02 14.34 7.16
CA THR A 4 0.74 13.38 6.30
C THR A 4 1.75 12.54 7.09
N PHE A 5 2.42 13.15 8.08
CA PHE A 5 3.38 12.51 8.96
C PHE A 5 2.78 11.41 9.84
N GLU A 6 1.53 11.58 10.30
CA GLU A 6 0.84 10.56 11.09
C GLU A 6 0.43 9.35 10.24
N TYR A 7 0.04 9.57 8.98
CA TYR A 7 -0.26 8.47 8.05
C TYR A 7 1.00 7.72 7.62
N GLU A 8 2.10 8.43 7.36
CA GLU A 8 3.41 7.82 7.08
C GLU A 8 3.89 6.97 8.26
N THR A 9 3.85 7.53 9.48
CA THR A 9 4.21 6.79 10.70
C THR A 9 3.35 5.55 10.86
N TRP A 10 2.03 5.68 10.71
CA TRP A 10 1.10 4.56 10.81
C TRP A 10 1.40 3.47 9.78
N LEU A 11 1.66 3.84 8.52
CA LEU A 11 1.93 2.88 7.46
C LEU A 11 3.24 2.13 7.72
N ILE A 12 4.30 2.84 8.16
CA ILE A 12 5.59 2.24 8.50
C ILE A 12 5.44 1.24 9.64
N GLU A 13 4.79 1.64 10.74
CA GLU A 13 4.62 0.77 11.92
C GLU A 13 3.74 -0.44 11.62
N THR A 14 2.63 -0.24 10.91
CA THR A 14 1.70 -1.33 10.55
C THR A 14 2.35 -2.27 9.54
N GLY A 15 3.06 -1.73 8.55
CA GLY A 15 3.84 -2.51 7.59
C GLY A 15 4.89 -3.39 8.26
N ASP A 16 5.64 -2.85 9.22
CA ASP A 16 6.64 -3.62 9.98
C ASP A 16 6.01 -4.80 10.75
N ILE A 17 4.84 -4.60 11.37
CA ILE A 17 4.10 -5.69 12.03
C ILE A 17 3.74 -6.80 11.03
N ILE A 18 3.25 -6.42 9.84
CA ILE A 18 2.84 -7.37 8.80
C ILE A 18 4.04 -8.13 8.23
N ILE A 19 5.14 -7.43 7.92
CA ILE A 19 6.38 -8.03 7.43
C ILE A 19 6.94 -9.03 8.45
N ARG A 20 6.92 -8.69 9.75
CA ARG A 20 7.33 -9.62 10.81
C ARG A 20 6.42 -10.83 10.90
N LYS A 21 5.10 -10.65 10.78
CA LYS A 21 4.13 -11.75 10.78
C LYS A 21 4.35 -12.69 9.60
N GLU A 22 4.55 -12.14 8.40
CA GLU A 22 4.85 -12.91 7.18
C GLU A 22 6.15 -13.69 7.34
N ALA A 23 7.23 -13.06 7.81
CA ALA A 23 8.52 -13.71 7.98
C ALA A 23 8.47 -14.88 8.98
N GLN A 24 7.61 -14.79 10.01
CA GLN A 24 7.47 -15.82 11.03
C GLN A 24 6.55 -16.96 10.61
N ASN A 25 5.46 -16.66 9.90
CA ASN A 25 4.35 -17.61 9.70
C ASN A 25 4.04 -17.90 8.21
N GLY A 26 4.79 -17.26 7.29
CA GLY A 26 4.59 -17.34 5.84
C GLY A 26 3.46 -16.46 5.32
N ALA A 27 3.47 -16.20 4.01
CA ALA A 27 2.50 -15.32 3.32
C ALA A 27 1.04 -15.77 3.46
N ALA A 28 0.79 -17.08 3.63
CA ALA A 28 -0.56 -17.61 3.83
C ALA A 28 -1.18 -17.21 5.19
N SER A 29 -0.38 -16.71 6.13
CA SER A 29 -0.85 -16.23 7.44
C SER A 29 -1.46 -14.84 7.39
N LEU A 30 -1.23 -14.09 6.30
CA LEU A 30 -1.75 -12.73 6.14
C LEU A 30 -3.20 -12.74 5.65
N THR A 31 -4.02 -11.94 6.30
CA THR A 31 -5.38 -11.61 5.84
C THR A 31 -5.34 -10.75 4.58
N SER A 32 -6.45 -10.67 3.85
CA SER A 32 -6.57 -9.80 2.67
C SER A 32 -6.27 -8.33 2.99
N TYR A 33 -6.69 -7.86 4.17
CA TYR A 33 -6.43 -6.50 4.62
C TYR A 33 -4.94 -6.25 4.92
N GLU A 34 -4.27 -7.18 5.60
CA GLU A 34 -2.82 -7.08 5.84
C GLU A 34 -2.02 -7.11 4.54
N LYS A 35 -2.41 -7.95 3.58
CA LYS A 35 -1.77 -7.97 2.25
C LYS A 35 -1.95 -6.66 1.51
N LEU A 36 -3.13 -6.04 1.61
CA LEU A 36 -3.38 -4.75 0.98
C LEU A 36 -2.51 -3.65 1.60
N ILE A 37 -2.41 -3.59 2.94
CA ILE A 37 -1.50 -2.66 3.62
C ILE A 37 -0.06 -2.91 3.18
N TYR A 38 0.36 -4.17 3.06
CA TYR A 38 1.71 -4.49 2.58
C TYR A 38 1.96 -3.96 1.16
N CYS A 39 1.01 -4.11 0.25
CA CYS A 39 1.14 -3.54 -1.11
C CYS A 39 1.27 -2.01 -1.09
N VAL A 40 0.52 -1.34 -0.22
CA VAL A 40 0.58 0.12 -0.04
C VAL A 40 1.92 0.54 0.57
N TRP A 41 2.43 -0.22 1.55
CA TRP A 41 3.74 -0.02 2.14
C TRP A 41 4.87 -0.18 1.11
N VAL A 42 4.80 -1.18 0.23
CA VAL A 42 5.77 -1.37 -0.86
C VAL A 42 5.76 -0.18 -1.84
N ALA A 43 4.57 0.32 -2.20
CA ALA A 43 4.44 1.49 -3.04
C ALA A 43 5.05 2.75 -2.38
N ASP A 44 4.76 2.98 -1.09
CA ASP A 44 5.31 4.09 -0.32
C ASP A 44 6.84 4.00 -0.22
N TYR A 45 7.34 2.79 0.03
CA TYR A 45 8.78 2.51 0.09
C TYR A 45 9.47 2.91 -1.22
N GLY A 46 8.96 2.49 -2.38
CA GLY A 46 9.53 2.86 -3.68
C GLY A 46 9.50 4.37 -3.91
N MET A 47 8.33 4.99 -3.70
CA MET A 47 8.14 6.42 -3.93
C MET A 47 9.00 7.29 -3.02
N ARG A 48 9.23 6.90 -1.77
CA ARG A 48 10.03 7.69 -0.81
C ARG A 48 11.53 7.42 -0.90
N ASN A 49 11.95 6.21 -1.25
CA ASN A 49 13.38 5.86 -1.30
C ASN A 49 14.01 6.10 -2.68
N ALA A 50 13.24 5.94 -3.76
CA ALA A 50 13.74 6.06 -5.13
C ALA A 50 13.00 7.12 -5.96
N GLY A 51 11.81 7.55 -5.51
CA GLY A 51 10.96 8.44 -6.31
C GLY A 51 10.22 7.73 -7.44
N ASP A 52 10.18 6.40 -7.44
CA ASP A 52 9.54 5.61 -8.48
C ASP A 52 8.88 4.32 -7.95
N LEU A 53 7.94 3.80 -8.75
CA LEU A 53 7.30 2.51 -8.50
C LEU A 53 8.07 1.33 -9.12
N ARG A 54 9.14 1.60 -9.86
CA ARG A 54 10.01 0.53 -10.36
C ARG A 54 10.66 -0.20 -9.19
N THR A 55 11.13 0.53 -8.20
CA THR A 55 11.69 -0.02 -6.96
C THR A 55 10.67 -0.85 -6.20
N ALA A 56 9.40 -0.42 -6.18
CA ALA A 56 8.28 -1.18 -5.62
C ALA A 56 8.05 -2.50 -6.38
N SER A 57 8.04 -2.45 -7.71
CA SER A 57 7.92 -3.64 -8.58
C SER A 57 9.10 -4.60 -8.45
N GLU A 58 10.31 -4.12 -8.21
CA GLU A 58 11.48 -4.97 -7.98
C GLU A 58 11.44 -5.65 -6.60
N LEU A 59 10.92 -4.95 -5.57
CA LEU A 59 10.75 -5.48 -4.23
C LEU A 59 9.60 -6.50 -4.13
N TYR A 60 8.44 -6.17 -4.69
CA TYR A 60 7.27 -7.03 -4.71
C TYR A 60 6.53 -6.87 -6.04
N PRO A 61 6.86 -7.67 -7.07
CA PRO A 61 6.30 -7.53 -8.42
C PRO A 61 4.77 -7.44 -8.52
N PRO A 62 3.97 -8.17 -7.72
CA PRO A 62 2.53 -8.11 -7.86
C PRO A 62 1.88 -6.93 -7.12
N PHE A 63 2.62 -6.07 -6.39
CA PHE A 63 2.06 -5.11 -5.42
C PHE A 63 0.85 -4.33 -5.95
N GLN A 64 0.93 -3.79 -7.16
CA GLN A 64 -0.15 -2.99 -7.72
C GLN A 64 -1.36 -3.84 -8.13
N SER A 65 -1.12 -4.94 -8.84
CA SER A 65 -2.19 -5.86 -9.28
C SER A 65 -2.91 -6.53 -8.12
N GLU A 66 -2.18 -6.87 -7.07
CA GLU A 66 -2.71 -7.46 -5.85
C GLU A 66 -3.45 -6.41 -5.02
N ALA A 67 -2.91 -5.19 -4.87
CA ALA A 67 -3.64 -4.09 -4.24
C ALA A 67 -4.99 -3.82 -4.94
N CYS A 68 -5.02 -3.80 -6.27
CA CYS A 68 -6.24 -3.63 -7.04
C CYS A 68 -7.26 -4.75 -6.77
N THR A 69 -6.79 -6.00 -6.69
CA THR A 69 -7.66 -7.16 -6.41
C THR A 69 -8.22 -7.10 -5.00
N LEU A 70 -7.35 -6.89 -4.01
CA LEU A 70 -7.72 -6.87 -2.59
C LEU A 70 -8.62 -5.67 -2.26
N ALA A 71 -8.34 -4.48 -2.81
CA ALA A 71 -9.17 -3.30 -2.60
C ALA A 71 -10.58 -3.49 -3.15
N ARG A 72 -10.73 -4.19 -4.29
CA ARG A 72 -12.04 -4.57 -4.82
C ARG A 72 -12.77 -5.52 -3.90
N ASP A 73 -12.11 -6.58 -3.43
CA ASP A 73 -12.71 -7.59 -2.57
C ASP A 73 -13.13 -7.01 -1.20
N LEU A 74 -12.38 -6.02 -0.71
CA LEU A 74 -12.65 -5.29 0.53
C LEU A 74 -13.60 -4.09 0.35
N SER A 75 -14.07 -3.82 -0.87
CA SER A 75 -14.94 -2.67 -1.20
C SER A 75 -14.34 -1.31 -0.83
N LEU A 76 -13.02 -1.16 -0.96
CA LEU A 76 -12.27 0.07 -0.70
C LEU A 76 -12.06 0.84 -2.00
N GLN A 77 -13.07 1.66 -2.34
CA GLN A 77 -13.16 2.28 -3.67
C GLN A 77 -12.02 3.26 -3.96
N TYR A 78 -11.59 4.07 -2.98
CA TYR A 78 -10.54 5.06 -3.22
C TYR A 78 -9.17 4.39 -3.45
N THR A 79 -8.88 3.34 -2.69
CA THR A 79 -7.70 2.50 -2.85
C THR A 79 -7.76 1.74 -4.17
N LEU A 80 -8.93 1.20 -4.53
CA LEU A 80 -9.14 0.56 -5.83
C LEU A 80 -8.87 1.52 -6.98
N ASP A 81 -9.46 2.72 -6.96
CA ASP A 81 -9.28 3.73 -8.00
C ASP A 81 -7.81 4.16 -8.12
N THR A 82 -7.11 4.26 -6.99
CA THR A 82 -5.69 4.63 -6.95
C THR A 82 -4.81 3.54 -7.57
N PHE A 83 -4.94 2.29 -7.15
CA PHE A 83 -4.09 1.21 -7.65
C PHE A 83 -4.53 0.65 -9.01
N SER A 84 -5.70 1.04 -9.53
CA SER A 84 -6.15 0.70 -10.90
C SER A 84 -5.60 1.63 -11.98
N MET A 85 -4.93 2.72 -11.61
CA MET A 85 -4.24 3.61 -12.57
C MET A 85 -3.10 2.87 -13.28
N SER A 86 -2.60 3.40 -14.40
CA SER A 86 -1.33 2.93 -14.93
C SER A 86 -0.19 3.23 -13.93
N GLU A 87 0.90 2.46 -13.97
CA GLU A 87 2.05 2.66 -13.06
C GLU A 87 2.59 4.11 -13.14
N ASN A 88 2.66 4.68 -14.35
CA ASN A 88 3.10 6.07 -14.56
C ASN A 88 2.14 7.09 -13.92
N GLU A 89 0.84 6.90 -14.08
CA GLU A 89 -0.16 7.78 -13.47
C GLU A 89 -0.12 7.68 -11.94
N LEU A 90 -0.07 6.47 -11.40
CA LEU A 90 0.06 6.23 -9.96
C LEU A 90 1.33 6.88 -9.42
N CYS A 91 2.47 6.68 -10.07
CA CYS A 91 3.74 7.29 -9.68
C CYS A 91 3.65 8.82 -9.64
N SER A 92 3.00 9.44 -10.63
CA SER A 92 2.86 10.90 -10.71
C SER A 92 1.90 11.50 -9.67
N GLN A 93 0.89 10.73 -9.24
CA GLN A 93 -0.16 11.18 -8.31
C GLN A 93 0.01 10.62 -6.90
N TYR A 94 1.03 9.81 -6.65
CA TYR A 94 1.10 8.98 -5.44
C TYR A 94 0.94 9.80 -4.16
N PHE A 95 1.73 10.87 -3.99
CA PHE A 95 1.70 11.70 -2.79
C PHE A 95 0.39 12.47 -2.63
N ASP A 96 -0.27 12.85 -3.73
CA ASP A 96 -1.59 13.49 -3.70
C ASP A 96 -2.70 12.52 -3.27
N ARG A 97 -2.53 11.23 -3.56
CA ARG A 97 -3.49 10.15 -3.22
C ARG A 97 -3.23 9.52 -1.86
N PHE A 98 -2.00 9.61 -1.37
CA PHE A 98 -1.50 8.89 -0.20
C PHE A 98 -2.42 9.03 1.03
N GLU A 99 -2.75 10.25 1.42
CA GLU A 99 -3.59 10.48 2.61
C GLU A 99 -4.98 9.86 2.46
N GLY A 100 -5.57 9.92 1.26
CA GLY A 100 -6.88 9.32 0.99
C GLY A 100 -6.85 7.81 1.11
N VAL A 101 -5.80 7.16 0.60
CA VAL A 101 -5.58 5.71 0.74
C VAL A 101 -5.41 5.33 2.20
N CYS A 102 -4.50 5.99 2.93
CA CYS A 102 -4.27 5.68 4.34
C CYS A 102 -5.51 5.94 5.21
N ASN A 103 -6.26 7.00 4.93
CA ASN A 103 -7.51 7.27 5.62
C ASN A 103 -8.55 6.18 5.37
N GLU A 104 -8.74 5.74 4.13
CA GLU A 104 -9.69 4.68 3.83
C GLU A 104 -9.31 3.37 4.52
N LEU A 105 -8.03 2.97 4.46
CA LEU A 105 -7.55 1.76 5.12
C LEU A 105 -7.77 1.81 6.63
N LYS A 106 -7.43 2.91 7.31
CA LYS A 106 -7.60 3.03 8.77
C LYS A 106 -9.05 2.94 9.24
N ASN A 107 -10.01 3.19 8.36
CA ASN A 107 -11.45 3.18 8.68
C ASN A 107 -12.20 1.98 8.09
N ALA A 108 -11.49 1.03 7.47
CA ALA A 108 -12.04 -0.20 6.90
C ALA A 108 -12.42 -1.25 7.97
#